data_AF-A0AAV5TV18-F1
#
_entry.id   AF-A0AAV5TV18-F1
#
_cell.length_a   1.000
_cell.length_b   1.000
_cell.length_c   1.000
_cell.angle_alpha   90.00
_cell.angle_beta   90.00
_cell.angle_gamma   90.00
#
_symmetry.space_group_name_H-M   'P 1'
#
loop_
_entity.id
_entity.type
_entity.pdbx_description
1 polymer ?
#
loop_
_entity_poly.entity_id
_entity_poly.type
_entity_poly.pdbx_seq_one_letter_code
_entity_poly.pdbx_strand_id
1 'polypeptide(L)'
;CREPTVIVSNDNTVIVGTRRGEIHCLDTQMKLLCLVETREGPINYLKFDDNDFNFLWVGYGSGELKRMNPLESAKIESQENVEDEE
;
A
#
# COMPACT_ATOMS: atom_id res chain seq x y z
N CYS A 1 1.84 -3.59 -16.32
CA CYS A 1 2.57 -4.67 -15.63
C CYS A 1 2.54 -4.38 -14.13
N ARG A 2 2.20 -5.35 -13.26
CA ARG A 2 2.29 -5.21 -11.78
C ARG A 2 3.73 -5.40 -11.31
N GLU A 3 4.64 -4.70 -11.97
CA GLU A 3 6.07 -4.84 -11.71
C GLU A 3 6.41 -4.12 -10.40
N PRO A 4 7.06 -4.79 -9.44
CA PRO A 4 7.49 -4.17 -8.20
C PRO A 4 8.55 -3.11 -8.48
N THR A 5 8.46 -1.99 -7.79
CA THR A 5 9.41 -0.87 -7.89
C THR A 5 10.23 -0.73 -6.62
N VAL A 6 9.60 -1.01 -5.47
CA VAL A 6 10.22 -0.89 -4.15
C VAL A 6 9.59 -1.92 -3.23
N ILE A 7 10.43 -2.53 -2.40
CA ILE A 7 10.03 -3.52 -1.39
C ILE A 7 10.66 -3.10 -0.08
N VAL A 8 9.86 -3.04 0.98
CA VAL A 8 10.32 -2.87 2.36
C VAL A 8 9.71 -3.94 3.24
N SER A 9 10.39 -4.28 4.33
CA SER A 9 9.90 -5.29 5.25
C SER A 9 10.23 -4.91 6.69
N ASN A 10 9.39 -5.37 7.61
CA ASN A 10 9.67 -5.43 9.04
C ASN A 10 9.53 -6.88 9.52
N ASP A 11 9.54 -7.10 10.83
CA ASP A 11 9.49 -8.45 11.43
C ASP A 11 8.24 -9.26 11.04
N ASN A 12 7.14 -8.58 10.68
CA ASN A 12 5.83 -9.20 10.49
C ASN A 12 5.26 -9.04 9.08
N THR A 13 5.67 -8.01 8.34
CA THR A 13 5.07 -7.66 7.05
C THR A 13 6.11 -7.34 5.98
N VAL A 14 5.77 -7.70 4.74
CA VAL A 14 6.47 -7.28 3.52
C VAL A 14 5.52 -6.37 2.74
N ILE A 15 5.99 -5.19 2.39
CA ILE A 15 5.24 -4.20 1.63
C ILE A 15 5.88 -4.03 0.27
N VAL A 16 5.09 -4.20 -0.79
CA VAL A 16 5.53 -4.04 -2.17
C VAL A 16 4.79 -2.87 -2.79
N GLY A 17 5.52 -1.87 -3.24
CA GLY A 17 5.03 -0.81 -4.11
C GLY A 17 5.23 -1.19 -5.58
N THR A 18 4.29 -0.84 -6.45
CA THR A 18 4.36 -1.19 -7.87
C THR A 18 4.36 0.01 -8.80
N ARG A 19 4.75 -0.21 -10.07
CA ARG A 19 4.65 0.79 -11.15
C ARG A 19 3.22 1.25 -11.43
N ARG A 20 2.20 0.53 -10.96
CA ARG A 20 0.79 0.89 -11.17
C ARG A 20 0.20 1.76 -10.07
N GLY A 21 0.93 2.01 -8.99
CA GLY A 21 0.34 2.65 -7.82
C GLY A 21 -0.34 1.68 -6.87
N GLU A 22 -0.05 0.38 -6.96
CA GLU A 22 -0.60 -0.60 -6.03
C GLU A 22 0.38 -0.82 -4.86
N ILE A 23 -0.15 -0.93 -3.63
CA ILE A 23 0.57 -1.36 -2.42
C ILE A 23 0.07 -2.74 -2.04
N HIS A 24 0.95 -3.73 -2.06
CA HIS A 24 0.65 -5.10 -1.64
C HIS A 24 1.27 -5.33 -0.27
N CYS A 25 0.43 -5.61 0.73
CA CYS A 25 0.89 -5.97 2.07
C CYS A 25 0.81 -7.48 2.22
N LEU A 26 1.95 -8.10 2.52
CA LEU A 26 2.10 -9.55 2.64
C LEU A 26 2.55 -9.89 4.07
N ASP A 27 2.22 -11.08 4.54
CA ASP A 27 2.85 -11.66 5.73
C ASP A 27 4.25 -12.22 5.42
N THR A 28 4.94 -12.71 6.45
CA THR A 28 6.28 -13.33 6.30
C THR A 28 6.27 -14.64 5.50
N GLN A 29 5.10 -15.24 5.27
CA GLN A 29 4.91 -16.40 4.39
C GLN A 29 4.52 -15.99 2.96
N MET A 30 4.60 -14.70 2.62
CA MET A 30 4.21 -14.12 1.34
C MET A 30 2.72 -14.27 1.00
N LYS A 31 1.86 -14.44 2.01
CA LYS A 31 0.40 -14.41 1.82
C LYS A 31 -0.08 -12.97 1.81
N LEU A 32 -0.98 -12.65 0.88
CA LEU A 32 -1.58 -11.31 0.78
C LEU A 32 -2.49 -11.03 1.98
N LEU A 33 -2.16 -9.98 2.72
CA LEU A 33 -2.95 -9.44 3.82
C LEU A 33 -3.90 -8.36 3.32
N CYS A 34 -3.41 -7.43 2.50
CA CYS A 34 -4.24 -6.43 1.84
C CYS A 34 -3.59 -5.89 0.56
N LEU A 35 -4.44 -5.34 -0.31
CA LEU A 35 -4.07 -4.62 -1.52
C LEU A 35 -4.68 -3.22 -1.41
N VAL A 36 -3.91 -2.19 -1.74
CA VAL A 36 -4.41 -0.81 -1.84
C VAL A 36 -4.07 -0.27 -3.22
N GLU A 37 -5.07 0.25 -3.92
CA GLU A 37 -4.88 0.89 -5.21
C GLU A 37 -4.86 2.42 -5.04
N THR A 38 -3.74 3.05 -5.41
CA THR A 38 -3.56 4.49 -5.28
C THR A 38 -3.82 5.17 -6.62
N ARG A 39 -4.34 6.40 -6.60
CA ARG A 39 -4.63 7.19 -7.82
C ARG A 39 -3.43 8.03 -8.28
N GLU A 40 -2.38 8.08 -7.47
CA GLU A 40 -1.21 8.95 -7.61
C GLU A 40 -0.14 8.38 -8.56
N GLY A 41 -0.35 7.16 -9.08
CA GLY A 41 0.50 6.53 -10.08
C GLY A 41 1.68 5.75 -9.48
N PRO A 42 2.81 5.58 -10.20
CA PRO A 42 3.89 4.68 -9.81
C PRO A 42 4.44 4.98 -8.41
N ILE A 43 4.62 3.95 -7.59
CA ILE A 43 5.26 4.08 -6.28
C ILE A 43 6.76 3.96 -6.50
N ASN A 44 7.54 4.92 -6.03
CA ASN A 44 9.00 4.92 -6.16
C ASN A 44 9.71 4.83 -4.81
N TYR A 45 9.01 5.10 -3.71
CA TYR A 45 9.58 5.11 -2.37
C TYR A 45 8.58 4.58 -1.36
N LEU A 46 9.07 3.75 -0.44
CA LEU A 46 8.34 3.28 0.73
C LEU A 46 9.25 3.36 1.95
N LYS A 47 8.70 3.79 3.08
CA LYS A 47 9.38 3.74 4.38
C LYS A 47 8.35 3.61 5.50
N PHE A 48 8.55 2.67 6.43
CA PHE A 48 7.76 2.66 7.65
C PHE A 48 7.97 3.97 8.43
N ASP A 49 6.91 4.47 9.07
CA ASP A 49 7.05 5.61 9.96
C ASP A 49 7.84 5.20 11.22
N ASP A 50 8.88 5.96 11.54
CA ASP A 50 9.79 5.66 12.66
C ASP A 50 9.08 5.79 14.02
N ASN A 51 7.96 6.52 14.10
CA ASN A 51 7.20 6.73 15.33
C ASN A 51 6.02 5.75 15.47
N ASP A 52 5.54 5.19 14.37
CA ASP A 52 4.39 4.28 14.35
C ASP A 52 4.45 3.34 13.13
N PHE A 53 4.92 2.12 13.36
CA PHE A 53 5.11 1.11 12.30
C PHE A 53 3.80 0.66 11.61
N ASN A 54 2.62 1.08 12.09
CA ASN A 54 1.36 0.87 11.36
C ASN A 54 1.19 1.84 10.18
N PHE A 55 1.95 2.94 10.15
CA PHE A 55 1.95 3.91 9.07
C PHE A 55 3.13 3.74 8.13
N LEU A 56 2.88 4.09 6.87
CA LEU A 56 3.81 4.02 5.77
C LEU A 56 3.89 5.38 5.09
N TRP A 57 5.11 5.86 4.88
CA TRP A 57 5.42 6.92 3.95
C TRP A 57 5.55 6.35 2.54
N VAL A 58 4.73 6.87 1.63
CA VAL A 58 4.63 6.45 0.22
C VAL A 58 5.00 7.63 -0.66
N GLY A 59 6.09 7.48 -1.41
CA GLY A 59 6.53 8.47 -2.39
C GLY A 59 6.23 8.00 -3.82
N TYR A 60 5.60 8.89 -4.58
CA TYR A 60 5.12 8.60 -5.93
C TYR A 60 6.05 9.17 -7.00
N GLY A 61 5.93 8.67 -8.23
CA GLY A 61 6.65 9.17 -9.39
C GLY A 61 6.33 10.62 -9.75
N SER A 62 5.20 11.14 -9.27
CA SER A 62 4.83 12.56 -9.38
C SER A 62 5.67 13.49 -8.50
N GLY A 63 6.39 12.95 -7.51
CA GLY A 63 7.08 13.70 -6.47
C GLY A 63 6.23 13.94 -5.21
N GLU A 64 4.97 13.52 -5.20
CA GLU A 64 4.12 13.56 -4.01
C GLU A 64 4.59 12.55 -2.96
N LEU A 65 4.38 12.89 -1.69
CA LEU A 65 4.66 12.04 -0.53
C LEU A 65 3.42 12.00 0.37
N LYS A 66 2.92 10.80 0.68
CA LYS A 66 1.77 10.60 1.57
C LYS A 66 2.11 9.68 2.73
N ARG A 67 1.51 9.96 3.88
CA ARG A 67 1.51 9.07 5.05
C ARG A 67 0.17 8.38 5.13
N MET A 68 0.16 7.06 5.19
CA MET A 68 -1.08 6.28 5.22
C MET A 68 -0.94 4.99 6.04
N ASN A 69 -2.07 4.46 6.51
CA ASN A 69 -2.16 3.13 7.09
C ASN A 69 -2.80 2.19 6.05
N PRO A 70 -2.02 1.29 5.42
CA PRO A 70 -2.54 0.46 4.32
C PRO A 70 -3.63 -0.52 4.76
N LEU A 71 -3.60 -0.99 6.01
CA LEU A 71 -4.63 -1.91 6.54
C LEU A 71 -5.97 -1.21 6.80
N GLU A 72 -5.94 0.08 7.12
CA GLU A 72 -7.15 0.89 7.23
C GLU A 72 -7.69 1.32 5.86
N SER A 73 -6.80 1.73 4.95
CA SER A 73 -7.19 2.13 3.59
C SER A 73 -7.89 1.00 2.83
N ALA A 74 -7.44 -0.25 3.00
CA ALA A 74 -8.10 -1.42 2.40
C ALA A 74 -9.54 -1.64 2.92
N LYS A 75 -9.85 -1.25 4.16
CA LYS A 75 -11.19 -1.41 4.73
C LYS A 75 -12.18 -0.42 4.13
N ILE A 76 -11.74 0.80 3.82
CA ILE A 76 -12.59 1.84 3.25
C ILE A 76 -13.07 1.43 1.85
N GLU A 77 -12.16 0.91 1.00
CA GLU A 77 -12.54 0.43 -0.34
C GLU A 77 -13.50 -0.77 -0.31
N SER A 78 -13.42 -1.63 0.71
CA SER A 78 -14.35 -2.75 0.84
C SER A 78 -15.78 -2.33 1.23
N GLN A 79 -15.97 -1.12 1.79
CA GLN A 79 -17.28 -0.59 2.17
C GLN A 79 -17.92 0.27 1.07
N GLU A 80 -17.13 0.96 0.24
CA GLU A 80 -17.64 1.74 -0.89
C GLU A 80 -18.20 0.89 -2.05
N ASN A 81 -17.95 -0.43 -2.04
CA ASN A 81 -18.49 -1.37 -3.04
C ASN A 81 -19.84 -2.00 -2.64
N VAL A 82 -20.54 -1.45 -1.63
CA VAL A 82 -21.83 -1.95 -1.13
C VAL A 82 -22.92 -0.87 -1.20
N GLU A 83 -22.98 -0.10 -2.29
CA GLU A 83 -24.13 0.75 -2.61
C GLU A 83 -24.29 0.81 -4.14
N ASP A 84 -24.90 -0.20 -4.76
CA ASP A 84 -25.52 -0.13 -6.10
C ASP A 84 -26.19 -1.48 -6.47
N GLU A 85 -27.09 -1.98 -5.62
CA GLU A 85 -28.10 -2.97 -6.03
C GLU A 85 -29.44 -2.63 -5.36
N GLU A 86 -30.22 -1.73 -5.97
CA GLU A 86 -31.68 -1.66 -5.84
C GLU A 86 -32.35 -2.03 -7.18
#